data_AF-A0A8H6YQD0-F1
#
_entry.id   AF-A0A8H6YQD0-F1
#
_cell.length_a   1.000
_cell.length_b   1.000
_cell.length_c   1.000
_cell.angle_alpha   90.00
_cell.angle_beta   90.00
_cell.angle_gamma   90.00
#
_symmetry.space_group_name_H-M   'P 1'
#
loop_
_entity.id
_entity.type
_entity.pdbx_description
1 polymer ?
#
loop_
_entity_poly.entity_id
_entity_poly.type
_entity_poly.pdbx_seq_one_letter_code
_entity_poly.pdbx_strand_id
1 'polypeptide(L)'
;MSFSDPPAERTPSRTSDEKHRPEKDGIEVASEVDLSRVVSNPGGAPTEAVSALGKQVGWLSVVFLNLNNMIGTGVFSTPGSLLKGLGSPGLVLIFWLVVYLEQAYRRPKYFFPAAFAAITVILEFSASNSIVLANYLLYAAGNDNPTEWLTRGVAVAGYTVASAFVIASTKWSLRFVNLVGFLKTIILIFIAITGFVVLSGKTRVQDPHANFHNSFSGSTHSGNAIANALVKINFAFDGYTNSINLINEIENPIVTVRSASSATLGLVSVLYVLANVAYFAAVPAATIKKSGTLVAGLFFTNVFGRHAGARVFPALVSLSAFGNLMAVLQGQSRIIREIARQGILPYPAFWVSTRPFGTPLVPVLLKWSLTVIVIIAPPAGDAFAFLVDLQSYPSNVFRFATAVGVFILRRRRIREGLPRHEYHAWNIALIFTCLVNVFLLVMPWYPPAGGRDGGDVSFWYATYCAVGLGILVLAFLYWVLWIVVIPKIRGYKLVDETVVLPDGSAYNQLTKVFY
;
A
#
# COMPACT_ATOMS: atom_id res chain seq x y z
N MET A 1 -57.62 -13.16 40.36
CA MET A 1 -56.36 -13.06 39.60
C MET A 1 -55.20 -13.35 40.55
N SER A 2 -54.63 -14.56 40.53
CA SER A 2 -53.29 -14.88 41.05
C SER A 2 -52.89 -16.31 40.64
N PHE A 3 -51.58 -16.55 40.61
CA PHE A 3 -50.82 -17.74 40.21
C PHE A 3 -51.04 -19.02 41.05
N SER A 4 -50.82 -20.22 40.45
CA SER A 4 -49.79 -21.21 40.86
C SER A 4 -49.80 -22.51 40.00
N ASP A 5 -48.63 -23.04 39.62
CA ASP A 5 -48.43 -24.27 38.79
C ASP A 5 -48.72 -25.59 39.55
N PRO A 6 -48.77 -26.77 38.85
CA PRO A 6 -47.63 -27.72 38.87
C PRO A 6 -47.54 -28.65 37.60
N PRO A 7 -46.76 -29.76 37.57
CA PRO A 7 -45.30 -29.84 37.52
C PRO A 7 -44.74 -30.69 36.34
N ALA A 8 -43.43 -30.93 36.31
CA ALA A 8 -42.69 -31.57 35.21
C ALA A 8 -42.91 -33.09 35.01
N GLU A 9 -42.75 -33.56 33.76
CA GLU A 9 -42.71 -34.98 33.39
C GLU A 9 -41.29 -35.41 32.97
N ARG A 10 -40.87 -36.60 33.44
CA ARG A 10 -39.54 -37.18 33.17
C ARG A 10 -39.60 -38.26 32.08
N THR A 11 -38.51 -38.35 31.31
CA THR A 11 -38.18 -39.39 30.33
C THR A 11 -38.45 -40.84 30.77
N PRO A 12 -38.65 -41.75 29.80
CA PRO A 12 -38.05 -43.08 29.88
C PRO A 12 -36.97 -43.32 28.82
N SER A 13 -35.89 -43.93 29.30
CA SER A 13 -34.76 -44.53 28.58
C SER A 13 -35.14 -45.37 27.36
N ARG A 14 -34.31 -45.31 26.30
CA ARG A 14 -34.17 -46.42 25.35
C ARG A 14 -32.92 -47.23 25.68
N THR A 15 -33.09 -48.54 25.76
CA THR A 15 -32.10 -49.52 26.21
C THR A 15 -31.00 -49.77 25.17
N SER A 16 -29.86 -50.23 25.68
CA SER A 16 -28.80 -50.89 24.92
C SER A 16 -29.32 -52.09 24.13
N ASP A 17 -28.93 -52.22 22.88
CA ASP A 17 -28.01 -53.29 22.42
C ASP A 17 -27.91 -53.30 20.89
N GLU A 18 -26.76 -52.95 20.34
CA GLU A 18 -26.24 -53.68 19.18
C GLU A 18 -24.70 -53.65 19.14
N LYS A 19 -24.10 -54.83 18.97
CA LYS A 19 -22.65 -55.05 19.07
C LYS A 19 -22.00 -55.07 17.68
N HIS A 20 -21.02 -54.18 17.49
CA HIS A 20 -19.69 -54.51 16.97
C HIS A 20 -19.57 -55.08 15.53
N ARG A 21 -19.08 -54.25 14.59
CA ARG A 21 -18.15 -54.61 13.49
C ARG A 21 -17.50 -53.35 12.88
N PRO A 22 -16.40 -53.46 12.12
CA PRO A 22 -15.14 -52.91 12.62
C PRO A 22 -14.76 -51.53 12.09
N GLU A 23 -13.88 -50.91 12.85
CA GLU A 23 -13.07 -49.74 12.51
C GLU A 23 -12.39 -49.93 11.13
N LYS A 24 -12.63 -49.01 10.21
CA LYS A 24 -11.90 -48.85 8.94
C LYS A 24 -11.38 -47.43 8.87
N ASP A 25 -10.11 -47.32 8.49
CA ASP A 25 -9.32 -46.08 8.56
C ASP A 25 -10.04 -44.86 8.00
N GLY A 26 -10.32 -43.90 8.89
CA GLY A 26 -10.94 -42.64 8.54
C GLY A 26 -9.95 -41.74 7.79
N ILE A 27 -10.01 -41.77 6.47
CA ILE A 27 -9.69 -40.57 5.69
C ILE A 27 -10.84 -39.60 5.94
N GLU A 28 -10.61 -38.55 6.74
CA GLU A 28 -11.54 -37.43 6.86
C GLU A 28 -11.78 -36.85 5.46
N VAL A 29 -12.93 -37.16 4.88
CA VAL A 29 -13.44 -36.46 3.71
C VAL A 29 -13.67 -35.02 4.16
N ALA A 30 -12.92 -34.09 3.57
CA ALA A 30 -13.00 -32.68 3.89
C ALA A 30 -14.46 -32.23 3.86
N SER A 31 -14.92 -31.72 5.02
CA SER A 31 -16.31 -31.34 5.27
C SER A 31 -16.91 -30.52 4.13
N GLU A 32 -18.18 -30.78 3.79
CA GLU A 32 -18.99 -29.87 2.98
C GLU A 32 -18.80 -28.44 3.46
N VAL A 33 -18.49 -27.54 2.52
CA VAL A 33 -18.34 -26.11 2.83
C VAL A 33 -19.73 -25.59 3.25
N ASP A 34 -19.87 -25.26 4.53
CA ASP A 34 -21.12 -24.76 5.12
C ASP A 34 -21.50 -23.40 4.50
N LEU A 35 -22.24 -23.47 3.39
CA LEU A 35 -22.69 -22.32 2.58
C LEU A 35 -23.52 -21.32 3.38
N SER A 36 -24.10 -21.72 4.52
CA SER A 36 -24.88 -20.83 5.39
C SER A 36 -24.04 -19.71 6.03
N ARG A 37 -22.70 -19.82 6.03
CA ARG A 37 -21.78 -18.86 6.67
C ARG A 37 -21.29 -17.74 5.74
N VAL A 38 -21.63 -17.76 4.45
CA VAL A 38 -21.26 -16.70 3.50
C VAL A 38 -22.37 -15.66 3.45
N VAL A 39 -22.18 -14.53 4.14
CA VAL A 39 -23.13 -13.41 4.11
C VAL A 39 -22.94 -12.61 2.82
N SER A 40 -24.00 -12.53 2.00
CA SER A 40 -24.06 -11.65 0.85
C SER A 40 -24.25 -10.20 1.31
N ASN A 41 -23.46 -9.27 0.73
CA ASN A 41 -23.50 -7.86 1.12
C ASN A 41 -23.85 -6.96 -0.08
N PRO A 42 -24.98 -6.24 -0.06
CA PRO A 42 -25.37 -5.34 -1.15
C PRO A 42 -24.34 -4.23 -1.40
N GLY A 43 -23.60 -4.32 -2.51
CA GLY A 43 -22.59 -3.34 -2.91
C GLY A 43 -21.19 -3.53 -2.32
N GLY A 44 -20.82 -4.75 -1.90
CA GLY A 44 -19.45 -5.07 -1.48
C GLY A 44 -19.14 -6.56 -1.61
N ALA A 45 -17.86 -6.94 -1.66
CA ALA A 45 -17.46 -8.35 -1.80
C ALA A 45 -17.97 -9.21 -0.62
N PRO A 46 -18.21 -10.51 -0.87
CA PRO A 46 -18.83 -11.40 0.11
C PRO A 46 -17.86 -11.79 1.23
N THR A 47 -18.40 -12.14 2.40
CA THR A 47 -17.60 -12.37 3.60
C THR A 47 -17.18 -13.83 3.74
N GLU A 48 -15.87 -14.10 3.78
CA GLU A 48 -15.33 -15.43 4.10
C GLU A 48 -15.43 -15.71 5.61
N ALA A 49 -15.92 -16.90 5.98
CA ALA A 49 -16.04 -17.34 7.37
C ALA A 49 -14.71 -17.83 7.98
N VAL A 50 -13.78 -18.28 7.13
CA VAL A 50 -12.43 -18.74 7.49
C VAL A 50 -11.43 -18.06 6.56
N SER A 51 -10.43 -17.37 7.12
CA SER A 51 -9.35 -16.76 6.32
C SER A 51 -8.49 -17.86 5.69
N ALA A 52 -8.57 -18.02 4.36
CA ALA A 52 -7.77 -18.99 3.61
C ALA A 52 -6.25 -18.76 3.74
N LEU A 53 -5.83 -17.56 4.15
CA LEU A 53 -4.42 -17.18 4.40
C LEU A 53 -4.01 -17.33 5.87
N GLY A 54 -4.95 -17.60 6.78
CA GLY A 54 -4.75 -17.76 8.22
C GLY A 54 -4.69 -16.43 9.00
N LYS A 55 -4.35 -16.53 10.30
CA LYS A 55 -4.05 -15.42 11.22
C LYS A 55 -2.63 -15.61 11.75
N GLN A 56 -1.68 -14.78 11.32
CA GLN A 56 -0.24 -14.96 11.60
C GLN A 56 0.50 -13.64 11.88
N VAL A 57 -0.20 -12.49 11.89
CA VAL A 57 0.41 -11.15 11.96
C VAL A 57 0.11 -10.51 13.32
N GLY A 58 1.02 -10.71 14.28
CA GLY A 58 0.97 -10.04 15.59
C GLY A 58 1.39 -8.56 15.55
N TRP A 59 1.33 -7.88 16.71
CA TRP A 59 1.63 -6.44 16.81
C TRP A 59 3.04 -6.05 16.30
N LEU A 60 4.06 -6.83 16.64
CA LEU A 60 5.42 -6.61 16.13
C LEU A 60 5.51 -6.79 14.62
N SER A 61 4.79 -7.76 14.04
CA SER A 61 4.71 -7.93 12.59
C SER A 61 4.04 -6.72 11.92
N VAL A 62 3.00 -6.15 12.54
CA VAL A 62 2.37 -4.90 12.05
C VAL A 62 3.35 -3.73 12.09
N VAL A 63 4.10 -3.57 13.18
CA VAL A 63 5.14 -2.54 13.29
C VAL A 63 6.23 -2.76 12.24
N PHE A 64 6.81 -3.97 12.11
CA PHE A 64 7.92 -4.21 11.18
C PHE A 64 7.50 -4.22 9.70
N LEU A 65 6.30 -4.67 9.36
CA LEU A 65 5.76 -4.57 8.01
C LEU A 65 5.48 -3.11 7.64
N ASN A 66 4.93 -2.34 8.58
CA ASN A 66 4.79 -0.89 8.39
C ASN A 66 6.14 -0.18 8.39
N LEU A 67 7.17 -0.57 9.17
CA LEU A 67 8.50 0.03 9.11
C LEU A 67 9.19 -0.28 7.77
N ASN A 68 9.15 -1.54 7.36
CA ASN A 68 9.74 -1.98 6.10
C ASN A 68 9.13 -1.21 4.92
N ASN A 69 7.82 -0.97 4.97
CA ASN A 69 7.10 -0.21 3.97
C ASN A 69 6.95 1.29 4.27
N MET A 70 7.23 1.84 5.46
CA MET A 70 7.33 3.30 5.74
C MET A 70 8.65 3.87 5.33
N ILE A 71 9.57 2.98 5.10
CA ILE A 71 10.66 3.14 4.18
C ILE A 71 10.09 2.68 2.77
N GLY A 72 8.88 3.19 2.31
CA GLY A 72 7.98 2.69 1.19
C GLY A 72 6.59 3.42 0.77
N THR A 73 5.32 3.00 1.09
CA THR A 73 3.95 3.63 0.70
C THR A 73 2.62 3.47 1.58
N GLY A 74 1.69 4.46 1.76
CA GLY A 74 0.92 4.79 3.03
C GLY A 74 -0.46 5.55 3.10
N VAL A 75 -0.80 6.14 4.29
CA VAL A 75 -1.94 7.05 4.75
C VAL A 75 -2.97 6.64 5.89
N PHE A 76 -3.39 7.56 6.82
CA PHE A 76 -3.87 7.27 8.23
C PHE A 76 -5.37 7.50 8.53
N SER A 77 -5.84 6.93 9.66
CA SER A 77 -6.93 7.42 10.57
C SER A 77 -8.42 6.98 10.49
N THR A 78 -8.75 5.70 10.28
CA THR A 78 -10.16 5.18 10.42
C THR A 78 -10.44 3.72 10.93
N PRO A 79 -9.53 2.84 11.42
CA PRO A 79 -9.90 1.43 11.64
C PRO A 79 -10.86 1.15 12.82
N GLY A 80 -10.88 2.02 13.84
CA GLY A 80 -11.37 1.66 15.18
C GLY A 80 -12.88 1.46 15.32
N SER A 81 -13.69 2.17 14.54
CA SER A 81 -15.15 2.21 14.67
C SER A 81 -15.91 1.39 13.60
N LEU A 82 -15.19 0.67 12.74
CA LEU A 82 -15.79 -0.13 11.66
C LEU A 82 -15.97 -1.61 12.04
N LEU A 83 -15.01 -2.21 12.77
CA LEU A 83 -15.05 -3.64 13.09
C LEU A 83 -16.27 -4.04 13.96
N LYS A 84 -16.68 -3.17 14.89
CA LYS A 84 -17.81 -3.40 15.81
C LYS A 84 -19.18 -3.48 15.12
N GLY A 85 -19.32 -2.95 13.91
CA GLY A 85 -20.60 -2.88 13.20
C GLY A 85 -20.70 -3.74 11.94
N LEU A 86 -19.60 -4.36 11.48
CA LEU A 86 -19.54 -5.02 10.16
C LEU A 86 -19.33 -6.54 10.22
N GLY A 87 -18.95 -7.12 11.36
CA GLY A 87 -18.95 -8.59 11.56
C GLY A 87 -17.93 -9.42 10.76
N SER A 88 -17.31 -8.89 9.70
CA SER A 88 -16.33 -9.62 8.87
C SER A 88 -14.99 -8.88 8.70
N PRO A 89 -13.84 -9.59 8.79
CA PRO A 89 -12.54 -9.05 8.42
C PRO A 89 -12.46 -8.58 6.96
N GLY A 90 -13.04 -9.33 6.01
CA GLY A 90 -13.01 -9.00 4.58
C GLY A 90 -13.65 -7.64 4.25
N LEU A 91 -14.66 -7.22 5.03
CA LEU A 91 -15.26 -5.89 4.87
C LEU A 91 -14.31 -4.75 5.25
N VAL A 92 -13.32 -4.98 6.11
CA VAL A 92 -12.38 -3.93 6.53
C VAL A 92 -11.42 -3.54 5.40
N LEU A 93 -11.06 -4.49 4.53
CA LEU A 93 -10.21 -4.27 3.35
C LEU A 93 -10.88 -3.37 2.29
N ILE A 94 -12.21 -3.42 2.22
CA ILE A 94 -13.02 -2.77 1.18
C ILE A 94 -13.36 -1.31 1.53
N PHE A 95 -13.40 -0.98 2.82
CA PHE A 95 -14.05 0.22 3.34
C PHE A 95 -13.25 1.53 3.23
N TRP A 96 -11.97 1.50 2.83
CA TRP A 96 -11.04 2.58 3.19
C TRP A 96 -10.95 3.76 2.24
N LEU A 97 -11.06 3.54 0.93
CA LEU A 97 -11.14 4.62 -0.08
C LEU A 97 -12.32 4.38 -1.01
N VAL A 98 -12.40 3.20 -1.61
CA VAL A 98 -13.42 2.85 -2.61
C VAL A 98 -14.84 2.92 -2.06
N VAL A 99 -15.19 2.08 -1.07
CA VAL A 99 -16.55 2.10 -0.50
C VAL A 99 -16.79 3.34 0.36
N TYR A 100 -15.73 3.98 0.89
CA TYR A 100 -15.86 5.28 1.52
C TYR A 100 -16.37 6.35 0.55
N LEU A 101 -15.72 6.44 -0.62
CA LEU A 101 -16.11 7.34 -1.69
C LEU A 101 -17.46 6.93 -2.29
N GLU A 102 -17.78 5.66 -2.42
CA GLU A 102 -19.10 5.21 -2.90
C GLU A 102 -20.23 5.51 -1.89
N GLN A 103 -19.97 5.41 -0.58
CA GLN A 103 -20.92 5.84 0.44
C GLN A 103 -21.06 7.36 0.50
N ALA A 104 -19.96 8.12 0.42
CA ALA A 104 -20.00 9.58 0.38
C ALA A 104 -20.71 10.07 -0.90
N TYR A 105 -20.30 9.55 -2.05
CA TYR A 105 -20.75 9.86 -3.40
C TYR A 105 -21.55 8.68 -3.99
N ARG A 106 -22.78 8.49 -3.49
CA ARG A 106 -23.75 7.45 -3.94
C ARG A 106 -24.10 7.46 -5.45
N ARG A 107 -23.63 8.46 -6.20
CA ARG A 107 -23.72 8.57 -7.66
C ARG A 107 -22.39 9.15 -8.19
N PRO A 108 -21.76 8.55 -9.22
CA PRO A 108 -22.21 7.37 -9.95
C PRO A 108 -21.88 6.05 -9.22
N LYS A 109 -22.79 5.06 -9.26
CA LYS A 109 -22.53 3.71 -8.70
C LYS A 109 -21.37 3.03 -9.42
N TYR A 110 -20.54 2.26 -8.71
CA TYR A 110 -19.36 1.56 -9.23
C TYR A 110 -18.26 2.44 -9.86
N PHE A 111 -18.43 3.77 -9.95
CA PHE A 111 -17.41 4.65 -10.56
C PHE A 111 -16.14 4.74 -9.73
N PHE A 112 -16.25 5.05 -8.43
CA PHE A 112 -15.08 5.11 -7.55
C PHE A 112 -14.36 3.76 -7.43
N PRO A 113 -15.05 2.60 -7.31
CA PRO A 113 -14.42 1.29 -7.44
C PRO A 113 -13.67 1.09 -8.77
N ALA A 114 -14.31 1.37 -9.92
CA ALA A 114 -13.69 1.17 -11.23
C ALA A 114 -12.51 2.11 -11.49
N ALA A 115 -12.61 3.38 -11.11
CA ALA A 115 -11.55 4.37 -11.28
C ALA A 115 -10.36 4.12 -10.35
N PHE A 116 -10.62 3.73 -9.10
CA PHE A 116 -9.56 3.28 -8.19
C PHE A 116 -8.89 2.01 -8.72
N ALA A 117 -9.66 1.01 -9.16
CA ALA A 117 -9.12 -0.21 -9.74
C ALA A 117 -8.24 0.08 -10.97
N ALA A 118 -8.66 0.96 -11.88
CA ALA A 118 -7.84 1.35 -13.03
C ALA A 118 -6.49 1.94 -12.61
N ILE A 119 -6.48 2.87 -11.64
CA ILE A 119 -5.25 3.50 -11.13
C ILE A 119 -4.38 2.49 -10.38
N THR A 120 -4.94 1.81 -9.38
CA THR A 120 -4.20 0.87 -8.53
C THR A 120 -3.68 -0.33 -9.32
N VAL A 121 -4.38 -0.79 -10.35
CA VAL A 121 -3.87 -1.86 -11.23
C VAL A 121 -2.74 -1.33 -12.13
N ILE A 122 -2.93 -0.21 -12.83
CA ILE A 122 -2.05 0.26 -13.92
C ILE A 122 -0.87 1.10 -13.42
N LEU A 123 -1.10 2.03 -12.48
CA LEU A 123 -0.13 3.07 -12.08
C LEU A 123 0.67 2.76 -10.82
N GLU A 124 0.30 1.76 -10.03
CA GLU A 124 1.13 1.33 -8.90
C GLU A 124 2.13 0.25 -9.34
N PHE A 125 3.39 0.61 -9.58
CA PHE A 125 4.47 -0.31 -9.93
C PHE A 125 5.68 -0.11 -9.01
N SER A 126 6.50 -1.15 -8.84
CA SER A 126 7.63 -1.10 -7.89
C SER A 126 8.96 -0.64 -8.51
N ALA A 127 8.93 -0.14 -9.75
CA ALA A 127 10.12 0.16 -10.56
C ALA A 127 11.15 1.04 -9.81
N SER A 128 10.68 2.08 -9.13
CA SER A 128 11.55 3.02 -8.41
C SER A 128 12.37 2.34 -7.31
N ASN A 129 11.75 1.45 -6.53
CA ASN A 129 12.42 0.70 -5.48
C ASN A 129 13.37 -0.37 -6.05
N SER A 130 13.06 -0.94 -7.22
CA SER A 130 13.93 -1.89 -7.93
C SER A 130 15.20 -1.23 -8.49
N ILE A 131 15.11 0.03 -8.93
CA ILE A 131 16.28 0.81 -9.36
C ILE A 131 17.15 1.21 -8.15
N VAL A 132 16.56 1.60 -7.02
CA VAL A 132 17.31 1.84 -5.76
C VAL A 132 18.04 0.57 -5.32
N LEU A 133 17.36 -0.59 -5.34
CA LEU A 133 17.97 -1.90 -5.09
C LEU A 133 19.20 -2.12 -5.98
N ALA A 134 19.07 -1.92 -7.29
CA ALA A 134 20.13 -2.14 -8.27
C ALA A 134 21.32 -1.19 -8.06
N ASN A 135 21.06 0.13 -7.92
CA ASN A 135 22.10 1.13 -7.71
C ASN A 135 22.93 0.83 -6.45
N TYR A 136 22.29 0.51 -5.33
CA TYR A 136 23.00 0.19 -4.09
C TYR A 136 23.75 -1.14 -4.15
N LEU A 137 23.23 -2.15 -4.86
CA LEU A 137 23.89 -3.44 -5.05
C LEU A 137 25.12 -3.32 -5.96
N LEU A 138 25.03 -2.52 -7.04
CA LEU A 138 26.13 -2.25 -7.97
C LEU A 138 27.22 -1.39 -7.31
N TYR A 139 26.83 -0.37 -6.53
CA TYR A 139 27.76 0.41 -5.71
C TYR A 139 28.46 -0.47 -4.66
N ALA A 140 27.73 -1.37 -3.98
CA ALA A 140 28.32 -2.35 -3.05
C ALA A 140 29.34 -3.29 -3.71
N ALA A 141 29.13 -3.64 -4.99
CA ALA A 141 30.04 -4.42 -5.80
C ALA A 141 31.27 -3.62 -6.29
N GLY A 142 31.34 -2.31 -6.02
CA GLY A 142 32.42 -1.43 -6.46
C GLY A 142 32.24 -0.87 -7.88
N ASN A 143 31.02 -0.90 -8.43
CA ASN A 143 30.69 -0.24 -9.69
C ASN A 143 29.99 1.09 -9.41
N ASP A 144 30.78 2.16 -9.33
CA ASP A 144 30.31 3.52 -9.00
C ASP A 144 29.54 4.20 -10.15
N ASN A 145 29.75 3.77 -11.40
CA ASN A 145 29.13 4.33 -12.60
C ASN A 145 28.59 3.20 -13.50
N PRO A 146 27.57 2.44 -13.06
CA PRO A 146 27.03 1.34 -13.85
C PRO A 146 26.37 1.85 -15.13
N THR A 147 26.45 1.07 -16.20
CA THR A 147 25.67 1.35 -17.40
C THR A 147 24.18 1.23 -17.08
N GLU A 148 23.36 2.02 -17.77
CA GLU A 148 21.92 2.06 -17.56
C GLU A 148 21.27 0.67 -17.71
N TRP A 149 21.63 -0.06 -18.77
CA TRP A 149 21.13 -1.41 -19.03
C TRP A 149 21.56 -2.42 -17.98
N LEU A 150 22.74 -2.28 -17.38
CA LEU A 150 23.16 -3.10 -16.24
C LEU A 150 22.27 -2.83 -15.02
N THR A 151 22.00 -1.55 -14.72
CA THR A 151 21.11 -1.14 -13.63
C THR A 151 19.69 -1.67 -13.83
N ARG A 152 19.13 -1.52 -15.04
CA ARG A 152 17.81 -2.08 -15.42
C ARG A 152 17.78 -3.60 -15.30
N GLY A 153 18.80 -4.29 -15.80
CA GLY A 153 18.91 -5.75 -15.72
C GLY A 153 18.94 -6.27 -14.28
N VAL A 154 19.75 -5.64 -13.42
CA VAL A 154 19.82 -5.97 -11.99
C VAL A 154 18.50 -5.64 -11.28
N ALA A 155 17.84 -4.54 -11.63
CA ALA A 155 16.53 -4.18 -11.07
C ALA A 155 15.43 -5.19 -11.43
N VAL A 156 15.38 -5.64 -12.69
CA VAL A 156 14.47 -6.70 -13.15
C VAL A 156 14.79 -8.02 -12.48
N ALA A 157 16.06 -8.41 -12.38
CA ALA A 157 16.48 -9.64 -11.71
C ALA A 157 16.07 -9.63 -10.22
N GLY A 158 16.39 -8.56 -9.51
CA GLY A 158 16.04 -8.38 -8.09
C GLY A 158 14.53 -8.41 -7.86
N TYR A 159 13.73 -7.74 -8.70
CA TYR A 159 12.27 -7.78 -8.57
C TYR A 159 11.69 -9.15 -8.94
N THR A 160 12.28 -9.86 -9.90
CA THR A 160 11.87 -11.23 -10.27
C THR A 160 12.11 -12.21 -9.12
N VAL A 161 13.26 -12.10 -8.43
CA VAL A 161 13.55 -12.91 -7.22
C VAL A 161 12.58 -12.56 -6.08
N ALA A 162 12.27 -11.28 -5.86
CA ALA A 162 11.27 -10.85 -4.88
C ALA A 162 9.88 -11.45 -5.19
N SER A 163 9.44 -11.37 -6.45
CA SER A 163 8.17 -11.95 -6.92
C SER A 163 8.12 -13.46 -6.76
N ALA A 164 9.18 -14.18 -7.13
CA ALA A 164 9.28 -15.63 -6.96
C ALA A 164 9.16 -16.03 -5.47
N PHE A 165 9.80 -15.27 -4.57
CA PHE A 165 9.72 -15.54 -3.12
C PHE A 165 8.31 -15.30 -2.54
N VAL A 166 7.63 -14.23 -2.99
CA VAL A 166 6.22 -13.95 -2.62
C VAL A 166 5.26 -15.02 -3.16
N ILE A 167 5.48 -15.51 -4.39
CA ILE A 167 4.71 -16.60 -5.00
C ILE A 167 4.91 -17.90 -4.24
N ALA A 168 6.17 -18.26 -3.92
CA ALA A 168 6.50 -19.53 -3.29
C ALA A 168 5.95 -19.65 -1.86
N SER A 169 6.00 -18.59 -1.05
CA SER A 169 5.39 -18.60 0.27
C SER A 169 5.17 -17.20 0.86
N THR A 170 3.91 -16.82 1.03
CA THR A 170 3.51 -15.63 1.81
C THR A 170 4.04 -15.68 3.25
N LYS A 171 4.04 -16.85 3.90
CA LYS A 171 4.50 -17.02 5.29
C LYS A 171 6.00 -16.72 5.46
N TRP A 172 6.84 -17.28 4.60
CA TRP A 172 8.28 -16.99 4.63
C TRP A 172 8.58 -15.57 4.15
N SER A 173 7.84 -15.07 3.16
CA SER A 173 7.93 -13.68 2.72
C SER A 173 7.63 -12.69 3.85
N LEU A 174 6.61 -12.93 4.67
CA LEU A 174 6.30 -12.13 5.87
C LEU A 174 7.41 -12.18 6.93
N ARG A 175 7.92 -13.39 7.24
CA ARG A 175 9.04 -13.54 8.20
C ARG A 175 10.28 -12.78 7.75
N PHE A 176 10.61 -12.86 6.46
CA PHE A 176 11.72 -12.12 5.86
C PHE A 176 11.49 -10.60 5.88
N VAL A 177 10.29 -10.14 5.49
CA VAL A 177 9.88 -8.73 5.56
C VAL A 177 9.98 -8.17 6.99
N ASN A 178 9.61 -8.94 8.00
CA ASN A 178 9.74 -8.53 9.40
C ASN A 178 11.21 -8.44 9.84
N LEU A 179 12.03 -9.44 9.50
CA LEU A 179 13.48 -9.44 9.80
C LEU A 179 14.18 -8.23 9.16
N VAL A 180 13.91 -7.97 7.88
CA VAL A 180 14.48 -6.81 7.18
C VAL A 180 13.94 -5.50 7.77
N GLY A 181 12.66 -5.40 8.13
CA GLY A 181 12.09 -4.22 8.81
C GLY A 181 12.76 -3.90 10.15
N PHE A 182 13.08 -4.92 10.94
CA PHE A 182 13.86 -4.77 12.17
C PHE A 182 15.30 -4.30 11.88
N LEU A 183 16.01 -4.94 10.94
CA LEU A 183 17.37 -4.55 10.55
C LEU A 183 17.44 -3.13 10.00
N LYS A 184 16.49 -2.70 9.15
CA LYS A 184 16.35 -1.31 8.68
C LYS A 184 16.30 -0.30 9.83
N THR A 185 15.56 -0.63 10.88
CA THR A 185 15.36 0.25 12.03
C THR A 185 16.65 0.41 12.83
N ILE A 186 17.40 -0.68 13.01
CA ILE A 186 18.75 -0.64 13.59
C ILE A 186 19.68 0.22 12.73
N ILE A 187 19.65 0.09 11.40
CA ILE A 187 20.49 0.88 10.49
C ILE A 187 20.15 2.38 10.59
N LEU A 188 18.88 2.77 10.68
CA LEU A 188 18.49 4.17 10.88
C LEU A 188 18.92 4.72 12.24
N ILE A 189 18.78 3.95 13.32
CA ILE A 189 19.29 4.31 14.65
C ILE A 189 20.82 4.47 14.61
N PHE A 190 21.53 3.58 13.92
CA PHE A 190 22.97 3.65 13.73
C PHE A 190 23.39 4.89 12.93
N ILE A 191 22.69 5.26 11.86
CA ILE A 191 22.92 6.50 11.11
C ILE A 191 22.70 7.72 12.01
N ALA A 192 21.62 7.76 12.78
CA ALA A 192 21.32 8.86 13.70
C ALA A 192 22.42 9.05 14.76
N ILE A 193 22.83 7.96 15.44
CA ILE A 193 23.93 7.98 16.43
C ILE A 193 25.24 8.41 15.76
N THR A 194 25.56 7.85 14.58
CA THR A 194 26.75 8.21 13.81
C THR A 194 26.74 9.70 13.42
N GLY A 195 25.58 10.26 13.07
CA GLY A 195 25.42 11.69 12.79
C GLY A 195 25.82 12.58 13.97
N PHE A 196 25.39 12.24 15.19
CA PHE A 196 25.84 12.96 16.40
C PHE A 196 27.34 12.80 16.66
N VAL A 197 27.94 11.63 16.37
CA VAL A 197 29.40 11.44 16.48
C VAL A 197 30.14 12.27 15.43
N VAL A 198 29.64 12.36 14.19
CA VAL A 198 30.18 13.23 13.14
C VAL A 198 30.13 14.70 13.56
N LEU A 199 28.97 15.18 14.05
CA LEU A 199 28.79 16.54 14.58
C LEU A 199 29.68 16.84 15.80
N SER A 200 30.13 15.82 16.55
CA SER A 200 31.09 16.01 17.65
C SER A 200 32.54 16.24 17.21
N GLY A 201 32.82 16.26 15.90
CA GLY A 201 34.16 16.40 15.32
C GLY A 201 35.06 15.16 15.46
N LYS A 202 34.56 14.07 16.06
CA LYS A 202 35.35 12.85 16.36
C LYS A 202 35.46 11.88 15.17
N THR A 203 35.41 12.36 13.94
CA THR A 203 35.40 11.52 12.73
C THR A 203 36.34 12.06 11.64
N ARG A 204 36.39 11.39 10.48
CA ARG A 204 37.21 11.79 9.33
C ARG A 204 36.62 12.95 8.52
N VAL A 205 35.42 13.41 8.85
CA VAL A 205 34.74 14.52 8.17
C VAL A 205 35.38 15.84 8.63
N GLN A 206 35.93 16.61 7.70
CA GLN A 206 36.72 17.81 8.00
C GLN A 206 35.89 18.98 8.55
N ASP A 207 34.70 19.23 7.99
CA ASP A 207 33.76 20.24 8.47
C ASP A 207 32.34 19.67 8.56
N PRO A 208 31.95 19.14 9.73
CA PRO A 208 30.59 18.66 10.00
C PRO A 208 29.50 19.75 10.03
N HIS A 209 29.89 21.03 10.12
CA HIS A 209 28.96 22.14 10.34
C HIS A 209 28.72 22.98 9.07
N ALA A 210 29.52 22.80 8.01
CA ALA A 210 29.43 23.48 6.71
C ALA A 210 27.99 23.73 6.21
N ASN A 211 27.16 22.68 6.12
CA ASN A 211 25.78 22.78 5.60
C ASN A 211 24.78 23.43 6.61
N PHE A 212 25.17 23.57 7.87
CA PHE A 212 24.38 24.19 8.94
C PHE A 212 24.63 25.71 9.07
N HIS A 213 25.70 26.23 8.46
CA HIS A 213 25.91 27.66 8.32
C HIS A 213 25.02 28.22 7.19
N ASN A 214 24.21 29.23 7.50
CA ASN A 214 23.29 29.87 6.55
C ASN A 214 22.38 28.88 5.79
N SER A 215 21.83 27.85 6.46
CA SER A 215 21.08 26.74 5.82
C SER A 215 19.87 27.13 4.96
N PHE A 216 19.33 28.34 5.13
CA PHE A 216 18.23 28.86 4.30
C PHE A 216 18.71 29.62 3.04
N SER A 217 20.02 29.81 2.87
CA SER A 217 20.58 30.47 1.67
C SER A 217 20.34 29.63 0.42
N GLY A 218 19.93 30.27 -0.68
CA GLY A 218 19.56 29.57 -1.92
C GLY A 218 18.25 28.78 -1.85
N SER A 219 17.38 29.03 -0.87
CA SER A 219 16.03 28.47 -0.82
C SER A 219 15.22 28.88 -2.07
N THR A 220 14.35 27.98 -2.53
CA THR A 220 13.41 28.28 -3.62
C THR A 220 12.12 28.89 -3.09
N HIS A 221 11.60 29.90 -3.80
CA HIS A 221 10.27 30.47 -3.57
C HIS A 221 9.24 29.96 -4.60
N SER A 222 9.61 29.02 -5.48
CA SER A 222 8.69 28.43 -6.46
C SER A 222 7.74 27.44 -5.79
N GLY A 223 6.44 27.74 -5.83
CA GLY A 223 5.39 26.84 -5.33
C GLY A 223 5.40 25.47 -5.99
N ASN A 224 5.74 25.41 -7.29
CA ASN A 224 5.90 24.16 -8.04
C ASN A 224 7.05 23.30 -7.48
N ALA A 225 8.23 23.89 -7.26
CA ALA A 225 9.38 23.17 -6.71
C ALA A 225 9.11 22.67 -5.27
N ILE A 226 8.38 23.46 -4.48
CA ILE A 226 7.92 23.06 -3.13
C ILE A 226 6.92 21.90 -3.22
N ALA A 227 5.99 21.93 -4.19
CA ALA A 227 5.03 20.84 -4.39
C ALA A 227 5.72 19.52 -4.80
N ASN A 228 6.63 19.53 -5.77
CA ASN A 228 7.37 18.33 -6.16
C ASN A 228 8.24 17.79 -5.01
N ALA A 229 8.83 18.67 -4.20
CA ALA A 229 9.54 18.27 -2.99
C ALA A 229 8.61 17.62 -1.95
N LEU A 230 7.42 18.18 -1.74
CA LEU A 230 6.40 17.59 -0.84
C LEU A 230 5.85 16.26 -1.37
N VAL A 231 5.71 16.06 -2.68
CA VAL A 231 5.38 14.75 -3.27
C VAL A 231 6.44 13.72 -2.91
N LYS A 232 7.73 14.06 -3.05
CA LYS A 232 8.85 13.16 -2.75
C LYS A 232 9.01 12.89 -1.24
N ILE A 233 8.77 13.89 -0.40
CA ILE A 233 8.71 13.72 1.07
C ILE A 233 7.52 12.83 1.45
N ASN A 234 6.34 13.05 0.87
CA ASN A 234 5.18 12.20 1.09
C ASN A 234 5.53 10.76 0.72
N PHE A 235 5.99 10.49 -0.52
CA PHE A 235 6.43 9.17 -0.97
C PHE A 235 7.40 8.48 0.01
N ALA A 236 8.35 9.22 0.61
CA ALA A 236 9.27 8.65 1.59
C ALA A 236 8.64 8.28 2.94
N PHE A 237 7.55 8.96 3.36
CA PHE A 237 6.84 8.77 4.64
C PHE A 237 5.61 7.87 4.56
N ASP A 238 5.09 7.75 3.36
CA ASP A 238 4.08 6.81 2.95
C ASP A 238 4.62 5.40 3.37
N GLY A 239 3.82 4.59 4.08
CA GLY A 239 4.11 3.15 4.31
C GLY A 239 3.10 2.33 5.08
N TYR A 240 2.46 3.02 5.99
CA TYR A 240 1.81 2.48 7.17
C TYR A 240 0.35 2.05 6.94
N THR A 241 -0.16 2.19 5.71
CA THR A 241 -1.39 1.50 5.28
C THR A 241 -1.13 0.02 5.01
N ASN A 242 0.11 -0.39 4.75
CA ASN A 242 0.32 -1.72 4.19
C ASN A 242 -0.06 -2.85 5.16
N SER A 243 0.04 -2.65 6.48
CA SER A 243 -0.54 -3.60 7.43
C SER A 243 -2.06 -3.75 7.31
N ILE A 244 -2.77 -2.70 6.86
CA ILE A 244 -4.22 -2.76 6.62
C ILE A 244 -4.52 -3.72 5.47
N ASN A 245 -3.65 -3.84 4.46
CA ASN A 245 -3.80 -4.82 3.37
C ASN A 245 -3.73 -6.27 3.85
N LEU A 246 -3.20 -6.50 5.07
CA LEU A 246 -3.10 -7.82 5.71
C LEU A 246 -4.01 -7.93 6.95
N ILE A 247 -5.01 -7.07 7.11
CA ILE A 247 -5.82 -6.99 8.34
C ILE A 247 -6.59 -8.25 8.69
N ASN A 248 -6.89 -9.11 7.71
CA ASN A 248 -7.49 -10.44 7.90
C ASN A 248 -6.52 -11.44 8.56
N GLU A 249 -5.22 -11.19 8.42
CA GLU A 249 -4.14 -12.00 8.99
C GLU A 249 -3.68 -11.45 10.36
N ILE A 250 -4.17 -10.25 10.76
CA ILE A 250 -3.80 -9.55 12.00
C ILE A 250 -4.61 -10.03 13.21
N GLU A 251 -3.91 -10.25 14.33
CA GLU A 251 -4.52 -10.46 15.64
C GLU A 251 -5.01 -9.13 16.26
N ASN A 252 -6.26 -9.10 16.74
CA ASN A 252 -6.91 -7.94 17.35
C ASN A 252 -6.81 -6.62 16.52
N PRO A 253 -7.30 -6.62 15.26
CA PRO A 253 -6.90 -5.63 14.26
C PRO A 253 -7.17 -4.16 14.60
N ILE A 254 -8.24 -3.82 15.32
CA ILE A 254 -8.51 -2.42 15.73
C ILE A 254 -7.34 -1.86 16.57
N VAL A 255 -7.04 -2.52 17.69
CA VAL A 255 -6.11 -2.01 18.69
C VAL A 255 -4.70 -2.09 18.14
N THR A 256 -4.38 -3.21 17.50
CA THR A 256 -3.10 -3.45 16.86
C THR A 256 -2.80 -2.40 15.81
N VAL A 257 -3.65 -2.22 14.78
CA VAL A 257 -3.38 -1.25 13.71
C VAL A 257 -3.36 0.18 14.23
N ARG A 258 -4.28 0.57 15.13
CA ARG A 258 -4.31 1.94 15.69
C ARG A 258 -3.01 2.27 16.45
N SER A 259 -2.57 1.38 17.33
CA SER A 259 -1.39 1.59 18.17
C SER A 259 -0.09 1.43 17.38
N ALA A 260 0.11 0.27 16.75
CA ALA A 260 1.33 -0.07 16.03
C ALA A 260 1.66 0.94 14.95
N SER A 261 0.69 1.29 14.11
CA SER A 261 0.92 2.21 13.00
C SER A 261 1.25 3.62 13.51
N SER A 262 0.53 4.13 14.52
CA SER A 262 0.80 5.47 15.09
C SER A 262 2.21 5.54 15.71
N ALA A 263 2.60 4.51 16.46
CA ALA A 263 3.95 4.38 17.02
C ALA A 263 5.02 4.30 15.91
N THR A 264 4.72 3.57 14.83
CA THR A 264 5.61 3.45 13.66
C THR A 264 5.86 4.81 13.01
N LEU A 265 4.81 5.60 12.75
CA LEU A 265 4.97 6.93 12.16
C LEU A 265 5.75 7.88 13.07
N GLY A 266 5.48 7.88 14.39
CA GLY A 266 6.26 8.68 15.34
C GLY A 266 7.76 8.33 15.31
N LEU A 267 8.08 7.04 15.37
CA LEU A 267 9.45 6.54 15.31
C LEU A 267 10.15 6.91 13.98
N VAL A 268 9.51 6.63 12.85
CA VAL A 268 10.06 6.92 11.51
C VAL A 268 10.28 8.43 11.33
N SER A 269 9.36 9.27 11.80
CA SER A 269 9.48 10.74 11.72
C SER A 269 10.73 11.25 12.43
N VAL A 270 10.97 10.77 13.65
CA VAL A 270 12.18 11.13 14.42
C VAL A 270 13.44 10.60 13.72
N LEU A 271 13.45 9.32 13.34
CA LEU A 271 14.62 8.71 12.69
C LEU A 271 14.98 9.35 11.35
N TYR A 272 14.00 9.79 10.55
CA TYR A 272 14.24 10.46 9.28
C TYR A 272 14.81 11.86 9.45
N VAL A 273 14.31 12.65 10.40
CA VAL A 273 14.89 13.96 10.69
C VAL A 273 16.35 13.79 11.14
N LEU A 274 16.61 12.85 12.05
CA LEU A 274 17.97 12.54 12.51
C LEU A 274 18.88 12.01 11.40
N ALA A 275 18.38 11.16 10.50
CA ALA A 275 19.15 10.64 9.37
C ALA A 275 19.49 11.75 8.35
N ASN A 276 18.56 12.68 8.08
CA ASN A 276 18.85 13.83 7.21
C ASN A 276 19.91 14.76 7.85
N VAL A 277 19.81 15.02 9.17
CA VAL A 277 20.86 15.75 9.91
C VAL A 277 22.21 15.04 9.80
N ALA A 278 22.25 13.71 9.94
CA ALA A 278 23.47 12.92 9.75
C ALA A 278 24.04 13.02 8.33
N TYR A 279 23.20 12.97 7.30
CA TYR A 279 23.62 13.13 5.89
C TYR A 279 24.18 14.52 5.62
N PHE A 280 23.53 15.58 6.10
CA PHE A 280 24.05 16.94 5.98
C PHE A 280 25.30 17.19 6.84
N ALA A 281 25.51 16.44 7.92
CA ALA A 281 26.76 16.53 8.68
C ALA A 281 27.95 15.84 7.97
N ALA A 282 27.74 14.74 7.24
CA ALA A 282 28.85 13.99 6.64
C ALA A 282 29.08 14.21 5.14
N VAL A 283 28.14 14.81 4.40
CA VAL A 283 28.21 14.95 2.94
C VAL A 283 27.93 16.40 2.52
N PRO A 284 28.81 17.07 1.76
CA PRO A 284 28.57 18.44 1.27
C PRO A 284 27.30 18.53 0.40
N ALA A 285 26.49 19.58 0.60
CA ALA A 285 25.22 19.74 -0.11
C ALA A 285 25.34 19.74 -1.65
N ALA A 286 26.46 20.27 -2.18
CA ALA A 286 26.75 20.23 -3.62
C ALA A 286 26.91 18.79 -4.17
N THR A 287 27.45 17.87 -3.34
CA THR A 287 27.59 16.45 -3.68
C THR A 287 26.26 15.71 -3.53
N ILE A 288 25.49 15.99 -2.47
CA ILE A 288 24.14 15.43 -2.27
C ILE A 288 23.28 15.70 -3.51
N LYS A 289 23.24 16.96 -3.99
CA LYS A 289 22.49 17.38 -5.20
C LYS A 289 22.85 16.59 -6.47
N LYS A 290 24.08 16.06 -6.57
CA LYS A 290 24.55 15.28 -7.74
C LYS A 290 24.45 13.76 -7.54
N SER A 291 24.28 13.28 -6.32
CA SER A 291 24.35 11.85 -5.97
C SER A 291 23.10 11.02 -6.29
N GLY A 292 22.00 11.67 -6.70
CA GLY A 292 20.73 10.99 -6.95
C GLY A 292 20.26 10.18 -5.73
N THR A 293 20.12 8.86 -5.91
CA THR A 293 19.67 7.95 -4.85
C THR A 293 20.75 7.53 -3.87
N LEU A 294 22.04 7.86 -4.09
CA LEU A 294 23.18 7.27 -3.38
C LEU A 294 23.64 8.00 -2.10
N VAL A 295 22.86 8.97 -1.59
CA VAL A 295 23.22 9.81 -0.42
C VAL A 295 23.72 9.00 0.78
N ALA A 296 23.04 7.90 1.12
CA ALA A 296 23.48 7.05 2.24
C ALA A 296 24.82 6.32 1.96
N GLY A 297 25.07 5.92 0.70
CA GLY A 297 26.34 5.30 0.32
C GLY A 297 27.51 6.28 0.45
N LEU A 298 27.29 7.55 0.09
CA LEU A 298 28.27 8.62 0.30
C LEU A 298 28.49 8.91 1.78
N PHE A 299 27.42 8.98 2.59
CA PHE A 299 27.52 9.13 4.05
C PHE A 299 28.43 8.04 4.66
N PHE A 300 28.14 6.77 4.39
CA PHE A 300 28.93 5.67 4.92
C PHE A 300 30.37 5.66 4.40
N THR A 301 30.58 6.02 3.13
CA THR A 301 31.92 6.11 2.52
C THR A 301 32.76 7.24 3.14
N ASN A 302 32.17 8.40 3.41
CA ASN A 302 32.85 9.54 4.04
C ASN A 302 33.20 9.26 5.51
N VAL A 303 32.31 8.60 6.27
CA VAL A 303 32.54 8.34 7.70
C VAL A 303 33.44 7.12 7.93
N PHE A 304 33.16 5.99 7.26
CA PHE A 304 33.83 4.70 7.52
C PHE A 304 34.87 4.30 6.46
N GLY A 305 35.05 5.10 5.41
CA GLY A 305 36.00 4.84 4.33
C GLY A 305 35.56 3.77 3.33
N ARG A 306 36.36 3.57 2.28
CA ARG A 306 36.00 2.77 1.08
C ARG A 306 35.86 1.26 1.31
N HIS A 307 36.32 0.69 2.43
CA HIS A 307 36.24 -0.75 2.67
C HIS A 307 34.89 -1.16 3.29
N ALA A 308 34.57 -0.67 4.49
CA ALA A 308 33.29 -0.93 5.14
C ALA A 308 32.17 -0.02 4.59
N GLY A 309 32.48 1.26 4.40
CA GLY A 309 31.52 2.30 4.02
C GLY A 309 30.93 2.16 2.62
N ALA A 310 31.75 1.77 1.63
CA ALA A 310 31.31 1.63 0.23
C ALA A 310 30.76 0.23 -0.13
N ARG A 311 30.93 -0.78 0.73
CA ARG A 311 30.52 -2.16 0.43
C ARG A 311 29.44 -2.70 1.36
N VAL A 312 29.71 -2.72 2.67
CA VAL A 312 28.84 -3.38 3.66
C VAL A 312 27.53 -2.63 3.83
N PHE A 313 27.58 -1.33 4.12
CA PHE A 313 26.36 -0.55 4.35
C PHE A 313 25.49 -0.39 3.08
N PRO A 314 26.07 -0.15 1.88
CA PRO A 314 25.30 -0.19 0.63
C PRO A 314 24.61 -1.52 0.38
N ALA A 315 25.24 -2.67 0.68
CA ALA A 315 24.59 -3.98 0.58
C ALA A 315 23.41 -4.14 1.57
N LEU A 316 23.50 -3.53 2.76
CA LEU A 316 22.39 -3.48 3.70
C LEU A 316 21.25 -2.55 3.23
N VAL A 317 21.57 -1.44 2.53
CA VAL A 317 20.57 -0.57 1.91
C VAL A 317 19.91 -1.25 0.69
N SER A 318 20.65 -2.05 -0.09
CA SER A 318 20.04 -2.87 -1.16
C SER A 318 19.15 -3.96 -0.57
N LEU A 319 19.56 -4.66 0.50
CA LEU A 319 18.71 -5.61 1.23
C LEU A 319 17.43 -4.94 1.78
N SER A 320 17.56 -3.70 2.27
CA SER A 320 16.42 -2.86 2.68
C SER A 320 15.45 -2.59 1.52
N ALA A 321 15.94 -2.19 0.36
CA ALA A 321 15.11 -1.98 -0.83
C ALA A 321 14.41 -3.28 -1.28
N PHE A 322 15.12 -4.41 -1.28
CA PHE A 322 14.55 -5.73 -1.58
C PHE A 322 13.41 -6.12 -0.63
N GLY A 323 13.59 -5.90 0.69
CA GLY A 323 12.54 -6.10 1.68
C GLY A 323 11.31 -5.21 1.45
N ASN A 324 11.49 -3.99 0.93
CA ASN A 324 10.37 -3.11 0.59
C ASN A 324 9.58 -3.65 -0.61
N LEU A 325 10.27 -4.09 -1.67
CA LEU A 325 9.64 -4.69 -2.86
C LEU A 325 8.72 -5.85 -2.48
N MET A 326 9.18 -6.73 -1.58
CA MET A 326 8.38 -7.85 -1.07
C MET A 326 7.19 -7.41 -0.20
N ALA A 327 7.33 -6.33 0.58
CA ALA A 327 6.25 -5.80 1.41
C ALA A 327 5.15 -5.15 0.54
N VAL A 328 5.53 -4.33 -0.45
CA VAL A 328 4.61 -3.69 -1.40
C VAL A 328 3.85 -4.74 -2.23
N LEU A 329 4.57 -5.70 -2.82
CA LEU A 329 3.99 -6.72 -3.70
C LEU A 329 2.98 -7.63 -2.97
N GLN A 330 3.20 -7.89 -1.68
CA GLN A 330 2.25 -8.59 -0.82
C GLN A 330 0.96 -7.80 -0.57
N GLY A 331 1.04 -6.47 -0.40
CA GLY A 331 -0.14 -5.62 -0.29
C GLY A 331 -0.92 -5.55 -1.60
N GLN A 332 -0.23 -5.20 -2.70
CA GLN A 332 -0.83 -5.02 -4.02
C GLN A 332 -1.53 -6.27 -4.56
N SER A 333 -0.92 -7.45 -4.39
CA SER A 333 -1.53 -8.71 -4.84
C SER A 333 -2.82 -9.05 -4.11
N ARG A 334 -2.93 -8.71 -2.81
CA ARG A 334 -4.18 -8.81 -2.04
C ARG A 334 -5.21 -7.79 -2.51
N ILE A 335 -4.82 -6.54 -2.75
CA ILE A 335 -5.74 -5.50 -3.26
C ILE A 335 -6.34 -5.91 -4.62
N ILE A 336 -5.52 -6.36 -5.58
CA ILE A 336 -6.01 -6.83 -6.89
C ILE A 336 -6.96 -8.03 -6.72
N ARG A 337 -6.62 -8.98 -5.83
CA ARG A 337 -7.50 -10.12 -5.52
C ARG A 337 -8.85 -9.65 -5.00
N GLU A 338 -8.90 -8.72 -4.05
CA GLU A 338 -10.15 -8.18 -3.51
C GLU A 338 -10.94 -7.33 -4.53
N ILE A 339 -10.28 -6.59 -5.42
CA ILE A 339 -10.96 -5.91 -6.55
C ILE A 339 -11.62 -6.95 -7.47
N ALA A 340 -10.96 -8.08 -7.74
CA ALA A 340 -11.58 -9.17 -8.49
C ALA A 340 -12.74 -9.82 -7.73
N ARG A 341 -12.65 -9.96 -6.40
CA ARG A 341 -13.74 -10.46 -5.55
C ARG A 341 -14.98 -9.56 -5.55
N GLN A 342 -14.87 -8.31 -5.99
CA GLN A 342 -16.00 -7.40 -6.22
C GLN A 342 -16.62 -7.52 -7.62
N GLY A 343 -16.12 -8.40 -8.49
CA GLY A 343 -16.63 -8.58 -9.86
C GLY A 343 -16.19 -7.49 -10.85
N ILE A 344 -15.31 -6.57 -10.43
CA ILE A 344 -14.86 -5.42 -11.24
C ILE A 344 -13.92 -5.86 -12.36
N LEU A 345 -13.08 -6.88 -12.12
CA LEU A 345 -12.17 -7.42 -13.12
C LEU A 345 -12.83 -8.54 -13.95
N PRO A 346 -12.58 -8.60 -15.27
CA PRO A 346 -13.11 -9.66 -16.12
C PRO A 346 -12.54 -11.02 -15.71
N TYR A 347 -13.39 -12.06 -15.74
CA TYR A 347 -13.08 -13.43 -15.28
C TYR A 347 -12.62 -13.51 -13.81
N PRO A 348 -13.46 -13.11 -12.82
CA PRO A 348 -13.07 -13.06 -11.40
C PRO A 348 -12.36 -14.32 -10.88
N ALA A 349 -12.86 -15.52 -11.21
CA ALA A 349 -12.28 -16.79 -10.78
C ALA A 349 -10.77 -16.95 -11.11
N PHE A 350 -10.29 -16.37 -12.22
CA PHE A 350 -8.87 -16.41 -12.60
C PHE A 350 -7.99 -15.59 -11.64
N TRP A 351 -8.47 -14.42 -11.22
CA TRP A 351 -7.76 -13.51 -10.31
C TRP A 351 -7.88 -13.89 -8.84
N VAL A 352 -8.98 -14.53 -8.45
CA VAL A 352 -9.29 -14.92 -7.06
C VAL A 352 -8.59 -16.22 -6.66
N SER A 353 -8.25 -17.07 -7.63
CA SER A 353 -7.53 -18.33 -7.43
C SER A 353 -6.23 -18.16 -6.64
N THR A 354 -6.01 -19.06 -5.67
CA THR A 354 -4.77 -19.17 -4.88
C THR A 354 -3.90 -20.36 -5.28
N ARG A 355 -4.34 -21.16 -6.26
CA ARG A 355 -3.62 -22.36 -6.71
C ARG A 355 -2.40 -22.00 -7.57
N PRO A 356 -1.29 -22.79 -7.50
CA PRO A 356 -1.13 -24.01 -6.71
C PRO A 356 -0.57 -23.77 -5.28
N PHE A 357 0.07 -22.63 -5.01
CA PHE A 357 0.90 -22.43 -3.81
C PHE A 357 0.16 -21.90 -2.57
N GLY A 358 -1.15 -21.64 -2.64
CA GLY A 358 -1.89 -20.92 -1.60
C GLY A 358 -1.59 -19.41 -1.59
N THR A 359 -1.17 -18.86 -2.73
CA THR A 359 -0.74 -17.46 -2.89
C THR A 359 -1.43 -16.82 -4.11
N PRO A 360 -1.63 -15.49 -4.14
CA PRO A 360 -2.29 -14.79 -5.25
C PRO A 360 -1.37 -14.67 -6.48
N LEU A 361 -1.09 -15.80 -7.12
CA LEU A 361 -0.14 -15.95 -8.23
C LEU A 361 -0.42 -14.97 -9.38
N VAL A 362 -1.65 -14.96 -9.89
CA VAL A 362 -2.05 -14.12 -11.04
C VAL A 362 -1.91 -12.62 -10.74
N PRO A 363 -2.43 -12.08 -9.61
CA PRO A 363 -2.12 -10.73 -9.16
C PRO A 363 -0.63 -10.38 -9.06
N VAL A 364 0.20 -11.30 -8.55
CA VAL A 364 1.66 -11.08 -8.46
C VAL A 364 2.30 -11.03 -9.84
N LEU A 365 1.93 -11.94 -10.77
CA LEU A 365 2.45 -11.95 -12.13
C LEU A 365 2.07 -10.69 -12.92
N LEU A 366 0.88 -10.13 -12.70
CA LEU A 366 0.48 -8.85 -13.30
C LEU A 366 1.35 -7.70 -12.78
N LYS A 367 1.60 -7.62 -11.46
CA LYS A 367 2.49 -6.58 -10.90
C LYS A 367 3.94 -6.76 -11.33
N TRP A 368 4.38 -8.02 -11.49
CA TRP A 368 5.67 -8.34 -12.08
C TRP A 368 5.79 -7.82 -13.51
N SER A 369 4.88 -8.19 -14.42
CA SER A 369 4.96 -7.80 -15.83
C SER A 369 4.87 -6.29 -16.03
N LEU A 370 3.93 -5.61 -15.35
CA LEU A 370 3.80 -4.15 -15.42
C LEU A 370 5.07 -3.45 -14.94
N THR A 371 5.65 -3.88 -13.81
CA THR A 371 6.88 -3.27 -13.30
C THR A 371 8.08 -3.53 -14.23
N VAL A 372 8.19 -4.72 -14.83
CA VAL A 372 9.26 -5.02 -15.79
C VAL A 372 9.14 -4.17 -17.06
N ILE A 373 7.91 -4.01 -17.60
CA ILE A 373 7.64 -3.10 -18.72
C ILE A 373 8.07 -1.67 -18.35
N VAL A 374 7.72 -1.20 -17.15
CA VAL A 374 8.06 0.15 -16.68
C VAL A 374 9.57 0.35 -16.40
N ILE A 375 10.33 -0.71 -16.11
CA ILE A 375 11.80 -0.64 -16.00
C ILE A 375 12.49 -0.66 -17.39
N ILE A 376 11.90 -1.34 -18.38
CA ILE A 376 12.55 -1.57 -19.69
C ILE A 376 12.11 -0.57 -20.77
N ALA A 377 10.83 -0.22 -20.85
CA ALA A 377 10.26 0.51 -21.99
C ALA A 377 10.53 2.03 -22.00
N PRO A 378 10.48 2.77 -20.88
CA PRO A 378 10.79 4.20 -20.88
C PRO A 378 12.29 4.45 -21.12
N PRO A 379 12.71 5.59 -21.72
CA PRO A 379 14.12 5.98 -21.82
C PRO A 379 14.72 6.38 -20.44
N ALA A 380 16.03 6.56 -20.40
CA ALA A 380 16.80 6.89 -19.20
C ALA A 380 16.34 8.15 -18.46
N GLY A 381 16.65 8.23 -17.16
CA GLY A 381 16.57 9.46 -16.37
C GLY A 381 15.15 9.85 -15.98
N ASP A 382 14.63 10.90 -16.61
CA ASP A 382 13.40 11.62 -16.24
C ASP A 382 12.17 10.74 -16.08
N ALA A 383 12.12 9.63 -16.82
CA ALA A 383 11.05 8.64 -16.72
C ALA A 383 10.82 8.20 -15.26
N PHE A 384 11.87 8.03 -14.45
CA PHE A 384 11.71 7.67 -13.03
C PHE A 384 10.93 8.73 -12.25
N ALA A 385 11.32 10.00 -12.36
CA ALA A 385 10.68 11.09 -11.64
C ALA A 385 9.23 11.24 -12.12
N PHE A 386 9.05 11.33 -13.43
CA PHE A 386 7.75 11.35 -14.09
C PHE A 386 6.81 10.24 -13.61
N LEU A 387 7.29 9.00 -13.48
CA LEU A 387 6.47 7.86 -13.05
C LEU A 387 6.05 7.95 -11.58
N VAL A 388 6.93 8.41 -10.69
CA VAL A 388 6.62 8.65 -9.27
C VAL A 388 5.58 9.78 -9.13
N ASP A 389 5.75 10.86 -9.88
CA ASP A 389 4.84 12.00 -9.87
C ASP A 389 3.48 11.65 -10.52
N LEU A 390 3.48 10.84 -11.58
CA LEU A 390 2.30 10.31 -12.26
C LEU A 390 1.50 9.33 -11.38
N GLN A 391 2.14 8.52 -10.53
CA GLN A 391 1.43 7.71 -9.52
C GLN A 391 0.85 8.60 -8.42
N SER A 392 1.60 9.62 -7.98
CA SER A 392 1.24 10.47 -6.85
C SER A 392 0.07 11.40 -7.15
N TYR A 393 -0.01 11.95 -8.36
CA TYR A 393 -1.02 12.96 -8.69
C TYR A 393 -2.47 12.43 -8.66
N PRO A 394 -2.85 11.31 -9.33
CA PRO A 394 -4.17 10.71 -9.19
C PRO A 394 -4.45 10.25 -7.74
N SER A 395 -3.43 9.75 -7.04
CA SER A 395 -3.54 9.37 -5.63
C SER A 395 -3.96 10.55 -4.75
N ASN A 396 -3.43 11.75 -4.99
CA ASN A 396 -3.82 12.98 -4.31
C ASN A 396 -5.27 13.40 -4.63
N VAL A 397 -5.77 13.15 -5.85
CA VAL A 397 -7.20 13.37 -6.18
C VAL A 397 -8.11 12.49 -5.31
N PHE A 398 -7.78 11.21 -5.13
CA PHE A 398 -8.55 10.30 -4.28
C PHE A 398 -8.44 10.64 -2.78
N ARG A 399 -7.26 11.06 -2.32
CA ARG A 399 -7.04 11.55 -0.94
C ARG A 399 -7.87 12.82 -0.67
N PHE A 400 -7.89 13.77 -1.59
CA PHE A 400 -8.73 14.97 -1.50
C PHE A 400 -10.24 14.63 -1.49
N ALA A 401 -10.70 13.83 -2.45
CA ALA A 401 -12.10 13.41 -2.54
C ALA A 401 -12.58 12.71 -1.26
N THR A 402 -11.70 11.95 -0.61
CA THR A 402 -11.95 11.26 0.66
C THR A 402 -12.06 12.26 1.81
N ALA A 403 -11.11 13.19 1.95
CA ALA A 403 -11.16 14.22 2.99
C ALA A 403 -12.43 15.09 2.89
N VAL A 404 -12.85 15.46 1.68
CA VAL A 404 -14.13 16.13 1.41
C VAL A 404 -15.34 15.22 1.72
N GLY A 405 -15.23 13.93 1.39
CA GLY A 405 -16.23 12.90 1.70
C GLY A 405 -16.59 12.82 3.19
N VAL A 406 -15.62 13.07 4.09
CA VAL A 406 -15.86 13.13 5.55
C VAL A 406 -16.86 14.22 5.91
N PHE A 407 -16.76 15.40 5.31
CA PHE A 407 -17.70 16.49 5.56
C PHE A 407 -19.08 16.19 4.97
N ILE A 408 -19.14 15.54 3.79
CA ILE A 408 -20.40 15.10 3.16
C ILE A 408 -21.12 14.08 4.05
N LEU A 409 -20.42 13.04 4.51
CA LEU A 409 -20.99 12.01 5.37
C LEU A 409 -21.41 12.56 6.73
N ARG A 410 -20.62 13.45 7.36
CA ARG A 410 -21.03 14.17 8.59
C ARG A 410 -22.33 14.95 8.37
N ARG A 411 -22.43 15.74 7.30
CA ARG A 411 -23.65 16.50 6.95
C ARG A 411 -24.84 15.62 6.58
N ARG A 412 -24.62 14.41 6.07
CA ARG A 412 -25.71 13.46 5.79
C ARG A 412 -26.20 12.79 7.08
N ARG A 413 -25.28 12.27 7.90
CA ARG A 413 -25.57 11.59 9.16
C ARG A 413 -26.33 12.49 10.16
N ILE A 414 -25.99 13.78 10.20
CA ILE A 414 -26.73 14.80 10.99
C ILE A 414 -28.17 14.97 10.46
N ARG A 415 -28.37 15.01 9.13
CA ARG A 415 -29.72 15.11 8.51
C ARG A 415 -30.55 13.83 8.68
N GLU A 416 -29.90 12.67 8.76
CA GLU A 416 -30.53 11.37 9.01
C GLU A 416 -30.78 11.11 10.52
N GLY A 417 -30.49 12.07 11.41
CA GLY A 417 -30.73 11.96 12.86
C GLY A 417 -29.85 10.92 13.59
N LEU A 418 -28.84 10.37 12.90
CA LEU A 418 -28.04 9.25 13.39
C LEU A 418 -27.00 9.71 14.43
N PRO A 419 -26.74 8.92 15.49
CA PRO A 419 -25.77 9.26 16.54
C PRO A 419 -24.36 9.42 15.95
N ARG A 420 -23.56 10.32 16.55
CA ARG A 420 -22.16 10.55 16.14
C ARG A 420 -21.36 9.25 16.19
N HIS A 421 -20.39 9.10 15.29
CA HIS A 421 -19.46 7.97 15.31
C HIS A 421 -18.64 7.96 16.61
N GLU A 422 -18.34 6.77 17.15
CA GLU A 422 -17.48 6.58 18.35
C GLU A 422 -16.10 7.26 18.20
N TYR A 423 -15.61 7.42 16.97
CA TYR A 423 -14.38 8.16 16.65
C TYR A 423 -14.66 9.36 15.74
N HIS A 424 -14.15 10.53 16.12
CA HIS A 424 -14.35 11.79 15.41
C HIS A 424 -12.99 12.43 15.05
N ALA A 425 -12.54 12.22 13.80
CA ALA A 425 -11.37 12.92 13.26
C ALA A 425 -11.55 14.45 13.38
N TRP A 426 -10.53 15.15 13.86
CA TRP A 426 -10.63 16.58 14.17
C TRP A 426 -10.87 17.41 12.91
N ASN A 427 -11.79 18.38 12.98
CA ASN A 427 -12.11 19.24 11.84
C ASN A 427 -10.87 19.98 11.32
N ILE A 428 -9.99 20.44 12.22
CA ILE A 428 -8.74 21.14 11.85
C ILE A 428 -7.77 20.23 11.09
N ALA A 429 -7.66 18.95 11.45
CA ALA A 429 -6.84 17.98 10.74
C ALA A 429 -7.40 17.71 9.33
N LEU A 430 -8.73 17.56 9.19
CA LEU A 430 -9.38 17.39 7.90
C LEU A 430 -9.23 18.63 7.00
N ILE A 431 -9.37 19.83 7.55
CA ILE A 431 -9.15 21.09 6.82
C ILE A 431 -7.69 21.17 6.37
N PHE A 432 -6.73 20.88 7.25
CA PHE A 432 -5.31 20.83 6.90
C PHE A 432 -5.02 19.82 5.78
N THR A 433 -5.57 18.60 5.87
CA THR A 433 -5.46 17.59 4.79
C THR A 433 -6.06 18.10 3.48
N CYS A 434 -7.23 18.75 3.51
CA CYS A 434 -7.80 19.37 2.31
C CYS A 434 -6.87 20.43 1.71
N LEU A 435 -6.33 21.35 2.53
CA LEU A 435 -5.43 22.42 2.07
C LEU A 435 -4.14 21.87 1.46
N VAL A 436 -3.52 20.87 2.10
CA VAL A 436 -2.31 20.21 1.58
C VAL A 436 -2.61 19.52 0.24
N ASN A 437 -3.73 18.79 0.12
CA ASN A 437 -4.06 18.15 -1.16
C ASN A 437 -4.41 19.19 -2.25
N VAL A 438 -5.08 20.29 -1.94
CA VAL A 438 -5.31 21.39 -2.91
C VAL A 438 -3.99 21.99 -3.37
N PHE A 439 -3.04 22.25 -2.46
CA PHE A 439 -1.70 22.73 -2.83
C PHE A 439 -1.00 21.75 -3.78
N LEU A 440 -1.02 20.45 -3.47
CA LEU A 440 -0.42 19.37 -4.29
C LEU A 440 -1.16 19.09 -5.60
N LEU A 441 -2.39 19.60 -5.79
CA LEU A 441 -3.15 19.48 -7.04
C LEU A 441 -3.05 20.75 -7.90
N VAL A 442 -2.82 21.92 -7.31
CA VAL A 442 -2.78 23.21 -8.02
C VAL A 442 -1.35 23.64 -8.37
N MET A 443 -0.41 23.59 -7.42
CA MET A 443 0.95 24.11 -7.64
C MET A 443 1.77 23.39 -8.72
N PRO A 444 1.59 22.06 -8.96
CA PRO A 444 2.17 21.39 -10.12
C PRO A 444 1.85 22.02 -11.48
N TRP A 445 0.72 22.73 -11.63
CA TRP A 445 0.36 23.42 -12.88
C TRP A 445 1.02 24.79 -13.03
N TYR A 446 1.46 25.40 -11.93
CA TYR A 446 2.17 26.68 -11.98
C TYR A 446 3.58 26.47 -12.57
N PRO A 447 4.04 27.29 -13.53
CA PRO A 447 5.31 27.08 -14.18
C PRO A 447 6.50 27.25 -13.21
N PRO A 448 7.51 26.36 -13.27
CA PRO A 448 8.75 26.53 -12.52
C PRO A 448 9.56 27.69 -13.09
N ALA A 449 10.55 28.17 -12.32
CA ALA A 449 11.36 29.33 -12.69
C ALA A 449 12.18 29.14 -13.99
N GLY A 450 12.46 27.89 -14.39
CA GLY A 450 13.11 27.56 -15.66
C GLY A 450 12.17 27.50 -16.87
N GLY A 451 10.88 27.87 -16.73
CA GLY A 451 9.92 27.87 -17.81
C GLY A 451 9.37 26.48 -18.16
N ARG A 452 9.11 26.23 -19.44
CA ARG A 452 8.37 25.05 -19.94
C ARG A 452 9.00 23.71 -19.53
N ASP A 453 10.33 23.64 -19.57
CA ASP A 453 11.10 22.41 -19.31
C ASP A 453 11.98 22.58 -18.06
N GLY A 454 11.67 23.57 -17.21
CA GLY A 454 12.34 23.87 -15.95
C GLY A 454 11.90 23.01 -14.76
N GLY A 455 11.29 21.86 -15.02
CA GLY A 455 10.85 20.90 -14.02
C GLY A 455 11.97 19.94 -13.61
N ASP A 456 11.57 18.82 -13.02
CA ASP A 456 12.40 17.64 -12.74
C ASP A 456 12.33 16.58 -13.84
N VAL A 457 11.87 16.99 -15.03
CA VAL A 457 11.84 16.23 -16.28
C VAL A 457 12.24 17.16 -17.44
N SER A 458 12.93 16.67 -18.47
CA SER A 458 13.40 17.46 -19.63
C SER A 458 12.32 17.86 -20.63
N PHE A 459 11.08 17.46 -20.40
CA PHE A 459 9.90 17.83 -21.17
C PHE A 459 8.95 18.69 -20.32
N TRP A 460 7.77 19.01 -20.86
CA TRP A 460 6.83 19.92 -20.21
C TRP A 460 6.51 19.52 -18.76
N TYR A 461 6.84 20.39 -17.80
CA TYR A 461 6.82 20.09 -16.36
C TYR A 461 5.50 19.48 -15.84
N ALA A 462 4.34 19.90 -16.36
CA ALA A 462 3.03 19.42 -15.88
C ALA A 462 2.49 18.20 -16.65
N THR A 463 3.32 17.54 -17.47
CA THR A 463 2.91 16.36 -18.25
C THR A 463 2.36 15.25 -17.34
N TYR A 464 2.93 15.05 -16.14
CA TYR A 464 2.43 14.02 -15.21
C TYR A 464 1.03 14.35 -14.68
N CYS A 465 0.71 15.63 -14.48
CA CYS A 465 -0.62 16.08 -14.08
C CYS A 465 -1.62 15.85 -15.22
N ALA A 466 -1.25 16.21 -16.46
CA ALA A 466 -2.09 16.05 -17.64
C ALA A 466 -2.36 14.57 -17.97
N VAL A 467 -1.33 13.71 -17.93
CA VAL A 467 -1.49 12.26 -18.14
C VAL A 467 -2.28 11.63 -17.00
N GLY A 468 -2.04 12.04 -15.74
CA GLY A 468 -2.82 11.58 -14.59
C GLY A 468 -4.31 11.92 -14.68
N LEU A 469 -4.65 13.16 -15.06
CA LEU A 469 -6.03 13.55 -15.37
C LEU A 469 -6.58 12.79 -16.59
N GLY A 470 -5.77 12.60 -17.63
CA GLY A 470 -6.16 11.82 -18.81
C GLY A 470 -6.57 10.39 -18.46
N ILE A 471 -5.83 9.73 -17.56
CA ILE A 471 -6.16 8.37 -17.07
C ILE A 471 -7.45 8.37 -16.24
N LEU A 472 -7.70 9.41 -15.42
CA LEU A 472 -8.97 9.58 -14.70
C LEU A 472 -10.16 9.76 -15.67
N VAL A 473 -9.98 10.54 -16.74
CA VAL A 473 -10.99 10.74 -17.79
C VAL A 473 -11.22 9.44 -18.56
N LEU A 474 -10.17 8.69 -18.91
CA LEU A 474 -10.30 7.38 -19.58
C LEU A 474 -11.02 6.37 -18.68
N ALA A 475 -10.74 6.34 -17.38
CA ALA A 475 -11.45 5.49 -16.43
C ALA A 475 -12.94 5.87 -16.31
N PHE A 476 -13.27 7.17 -16.35
CA PHE A 476 -14.65 7.64 -16.41
C PHE A 476 -15.34 7.25 -17.73
N LEU A 477 -14.68 7.42 -18.88
CA LEU A 477 -15.21 7.03 -20.18
C LEU A 477 -15.44 5.52 -20.28
N TYR A 478 -14.50 4.71 -19.74
CA TYR A 478 -14.66 3.26 -19.62
C TYR A 478 -15.87 2.90 -18.74
N TRP A 479 -16.02 3.54 -17.58
CA TRP A 479 -17.18 3.35 -16.70
C TRP A 479 -18.50 3.72 -17.41
N VAL A 480 -18.56 4.85 -18.11
CA VAL A 480 -19.74 5.24 -18.91
C VAL A 480 -20.05 4.19 -19.98
N LEU A 481 -19.05 3.73 -20.72
CA LEU A 481 -19.22 2.72 -21.76
C LEU A 481 -19.76 1.40 -21.18
N TRP A 482 -19.15 0.91 -20.10
CA TRP A 482 -19.43 -0.40 -19.52
C TRP A 482 -20.69 -0.47 -18.65
N ILE A 483 -20.96 0.55 -17.82
CA ILE A 483 -22.10 0.58 -16.88
C ILE A 483 -23.34 1.25 -17.49
N VAL A 484 -23.18 2.22 -18.40
CA VAL A 484 -24.31 3.01 -18.93
C VAL A 484 -24.64 2.65 -20.37
N VAL A 485 -23.65 2.64 -21.27
CA VAL A 485 -23.90 2.53 -22.72
C VAL A 485 -24.18 1.08 -23.14
N ILE A 486 -23.27 0.14 -22.87
CA ILE A 486 -23.43 -1.26 -23.29
C ILE A 486 -24.70 -1.92 -22.69
N PRO A 487 -25.04 -1.73 -21.39
CA PRO A 487 -26.27 -2.32 -20.82
C PRO A 487 -27.54 -1.72 -21.41
N LYS A 488 -27.52 -0.42 -21.76
CA LYS A 488 -28.64 0.24 -22.46
C LYS A 488 -28.80 -0.23 -23.90
N ILE A 489 -27.71 -0.42 -24.64
CA ILE A 489 -27.74 -0.93 -26.04
C ILE A 489 -28.19 -2.40 -26.10
N ARG A 490 -27.73 -3.23 -25.15
CA ARG A 490 -27.98 -4.68 -25.14
C ARG A 490 -29.14 -5.11 -24.24
N GLY A 491 -29.93 -4.17 -23.72
CA GLY A 491 -31.13 -4.47 -22.94
C GLY A 491 -30.87 -5.30 -21.68
N TYR A 492 -29.91 -4.92 -20.83
CA TYR A 492 -29.72 -5.57 -19.53
C TYR A 492 -29.40 -4.60 -18.38
N LYS A 493 -29.59 -5.09 -17.15
CA LYS A 493 -29.07 -4.55 -15.90
C LYS A 493 -27.94 -5.44 -15.39
N LEU A 494 -26.98 -4.84 -14.70
CA LEU A 494 -25.98 -5.56 -13.92
C LEU A 494 -26.53 -5.73 -12.50
N VAL A 495 -26.47 -6.96 -11.99
CA VAL A 495 -26.87 -7.35 -10.63
C VAL A 495 -25.72 -8.09 -9.98
N ASP A 496 -25.42 -7.77 -8.72
CA ASP A 496 -24.41 -8.47 -7.93
C ASP A 496 -24.93 -9.85 -7.48
N GLU A 497 -24.24 -10.92 -7.87
CA GLU A 497 -24.54 -12.31 -7.49
C GLU A 497 -23.33 -12.92 -6.77
N THR A 498 -23.52 -13.47 -5.57
CA THR A 498 -22.42 -14.03 -4.78
C THR A 498 -22.16 -15.50 -5.16
N VAL A 499 -20.94 -15.78 -5.63
CA VAL A 499 -20.45 -17.12 -6.02
C VAL A 499 -19.41 -17.59 -5.00
N VAL A 500 -19.55 -18.85 -4.55
CA VAL A 500 -18.61 -19.51 -3.63
C VAL A 500 -17.78 -20.54 -4.39
N LEU A 501 -16.46 -20.54 -4.15
CA LEU A 501 -15.49 -21.45 -4.77
C LEU A 501 -15.28 -22.71 -3.89
N PRO A 502 -14.82 -23.84 -4.47
CA PRO A 502 -14.59 -25.09 -3.72
C PRO A 502 -13.50 -25.02 -2.63
N ASP A 503 -12.70 -23.94 -2.59
CA ASP A 503 -11.71 -23.69 -1.53
C ASP A 503 -12.27 -22.85 -0.37
N GLY A 504 -13.57 -22.57 -0.36
CA GLY A 504 -14.25 -21.75 0.64
C GLY A 504 -14.13 -20.24 0.42
N SER A 505 -13.41 -19.80 -0.61
CA SER A 505 -13.36 -18.37 -0.98
C SER A 505 -14.62 -17.94 -1.74
N ALA A 506 -14.98 -16.66 -1.68
CA ALA A 506 -16.21 -16.16 -2.31
C ALA A 506 -15.97 -14.84 -3.07
N TYR A 507 -16.67 -14.64 -4.19
CA TYR A 507 -16.63 -13.43 -5.00
C TYR A 507 -18.03 -13.01 -5.47
N ASN A 508 -18.24 -11.71 -5.71
CA ASN A 508 -19.40 -11.26 -6.46
C ASN A 508 -19.13 -11.33 -7.97
N GLN A 509 -20.11 -11.81 -8.71
CA GLN A 509 -20.16 -11.77 -10.16
C GLN A 509 -21.24 -10.76 -10.57
N LEU A 510 -20.89 -9.86 -11.49
CA LEU A 510 -21.85 -8.94 -12.10
C LEU A 510 -22.64 -9.67 -13.18
N THR A 511 -23.74 -10.30 -12.79
CA THR A 511 -24.63 -11.05 -13.68
C THR A 511 -25.52 -10.10 -14.48
N LYS A 512 -25.72 -10.42 -15.77
CA LYS A 512 -26.53 -9.64 -16.70
C LYS A 512 -27.97 -10.13 -16.65
N VAL A 513 -28.83 -9.37 -15.99
CA VAL A 513 -30.27 -9.60 -16.00
C VAL A 513 -30.86 -8.78 -17.15
N PHE A 514 -31.24 -9.45 -18.24
CA PHE A 514 -31.90 -8.81 -19.38
C PHE A 514 -33.29 -8.29 -18.96
N TYR A 515 -33.75 -7.21 -19.59
CA TYR A 515 -35.07 -6.60 -19.32
C TYR A 515 -36.23 -7.44 -19.86
#